data_AF-A0A4S8PGA1-F1
#
_entry.id   AF-A0A4S8PGA1-F1
#
_cell.length_a   1.000
_cell.length_b   1.000
_cell.length_c   1.000
_cell.angle_alpha   90.00
_cell.angle_beta   90.00
_cell.angle_gamma   90.00
#
_symmetry.space_group_name_H-M   'P 1'
#
loop_
_entity.id
_entity.type
_entity.pdbx_description
1 polymer ?
#
loop_
_entity_poly.entity_id
_entity_poly.type
_entity_poly.pdbx_seq_one_letter_code
_entity_poly.pdbx_strand_id
1 'polypeptide(L)'
;MADLDLDPETFRQAADQLDAAKDEVQGLLDQFTGALEEFADAFGGDTIGTLAGLAHQACTDGLTECFTTNIEELADYAQNLREMADVHETGDADIAAMFDQIGGEIGT
;
A
#
# COMPACT_ATOMS: atom_id res chain seq x y z
N MET A 1 -15.95 -17.58 -22.13
CA MET A 1 -15.34 -17.01 -20.91
C MET A 1 -13.95 -16.59 -21.32
N ALA A 2 -13.56 -15.34 -21.07
CA ALA A 2 -12.19 -14.93 -21.35
C ALA A 2 -11.28 -15.78 -20.45
N ASP A 3 -10.26 -16.39 -21.05
CA ASP A 3 -9.19 -17.03 -20.30
C ASP A 3 -8.54 -15.94 -19.46
N LEU A 4 -8.68 -16.04 -18.14
CA LEU A 4 -8.05 -15.13 -17.20
C LEU A 4 -6.63 -15.67 -17.02
N ASP A 5 -5.73 -15.21 -17.90
CA ASP A 5 -4.31 -15.51 -17.82
C ASP A 5 -3.72 -14.71 -16.67
N LEU A 6 -3.64 -15.35 -15.50
CA LEU A 6 -3.16 -14.77 -14.27
C LEU A 6 -1.70 -15.17 -14.10
N ASP A 7 -0.80 -14.19 -14.21
CA ASP A 7 0.63 -14.37 -14.00
C ASP A 7 1.00 -13.97 -12.56
N PRO A 8 1.36 -14.93 -11.67
CA PRO A 8 1.78 -14.65 -10.30
C PRO A 8 2.96 -13.69 -10.21
N GLU A 9 3.86 -13.71 -11.21
CA GLU A 9 5.01 -12.82 -11.24
C GLU A 9 4.58 -11.36 -11.47
N THR A 10 3.59 -11.15 -12.34
CA THR A 10 2.99 -9.82 -12.54
C THR A 10 2.34 -9.28 -11.26
N PHE A 11 1.71 -10.14 -10.45
CA PHE A 11 1.17 -9.73 -9.15
C PHE A 11 2.26 -9.33 -8.16
N ARG A 12 3.38 -10.07 -8.11
CA ARG A 12 4.52 -9.73 -7.25
C ARG A 12 5.16 -8.40 -7.67
N GLN A 13 5.36 -8.19 -8.97
CA GLN A 13 5.87 -6.93 -9.49
C GLN A 13 4.95 -5.74 -9.17
N ALA A 14 3.63 -5.94 -9.25
CA ALA A 14 2.66 -4.91 -8.87
C ALA A 14 2.73 -4.61 -7.36
N ALA A 15 2.90 -5.62 -6.51
CA ALA A 15 3.10 -5.43 -5.08
C ALA A 15 4.37 -4.61 -4.78
N ASP A 16 5.49 -4.90 -5.46
CA ASP A 16 6.74 -4.16 -5.29
C ASP A 16 6.62 -2.70 -5.75
N GLN A 17 5.85 -2.44 -6.80
CA GLN A 17 5.54 -1.08 -7.25
C GLN A 17 4.70 -0.31 -6.23
N LEU A 18 3.73 -0.96 -5.58
CA LEU A 18 2.93 -0.35 -4.51
C LEU A 18 3.80 -0.02 -3.29
N ASP A 19 4.73 -0.90 -2.91
CA ASP A 19 5.68 -0.62 -1.83
C ASP A 19 6.59 0.57 -2.15
N ALA A 20 7.11 0.64 -3.38
CA ALA A 20 7.92 1.78 -3.81
C ALA A 20 7.13 3.10 -3.78
N ALA A 21 5.87 3.08 -4.24
CA ALA A 21 4.99 4.24 -4.21
C ALA A 21 4.65 4.67 -2.77
N LYS A 22 4.40 3.71 -1.88
CA LYS A 22 4.18 3.94 -0.45
C LYS A 22 5.39 4.66 0.18
N ASP A 23 6.59 4.16 -0.07
CA ASP A 23 7.83 4.74 0.45
C ASP A 23 8.07 6.16 -0.09
N GLU A 24 7.73 6.42 -1.36
CA GLU A 24 7.79 7.76 -1.95
C GLU A 24 6.81 8.73 -1.27
N VAL A 25 5.55 8.31 -1.07
CA VAL A 25 4.53 9.14 -0.40
C VAL A 25 4.92 9.42 1.05
N GLN A 26 5.42 8.42 1.79
CA GLN A 26 5.93 8.63 3.15
C GLN A 26 7.06 9.66 3.17
N GLY A 27 8.04 9.53 2.26
CA GLY A 27 9.15 10.49 2.18
C GLY A 27 8.70 11.92 1.84
N LEU A 28 7.65 12.08 1.02
CA LEU A 28 7.06 13.39 0.73
C LEU A 28 6.31 13.96 1.94
N LEU A 29 5.58 13.12 2.68
CA LEU A 29 4.89 13.52 3.90
C LEU A 29 5.89 13.98 4.97
N ASP A 30 6.98 13.25 5.17
CA ASP A 30 8.04 13.60 6.13
C ASP A 30 8.71 14.95 5.78
N GLN A 31 8.96 15.19 4.49
CA GLN A 31 9.47 16.48 4.03
C GLN A 31 8.48 17.62 4.27
N PHE A 32 7.20 17.36 4.01
CA PHE A 32 6.14 18.33 4.22
C PHE A 32 5.97 18.69 5.70
N THR A 33 5.91 17.69 6.58
CA THR A 33 5.78 17.91 8.03
C THR A 33 7.01 18.61 8.60
N GLY A 34 8.22 18.23 8.16
CA GLY A 34 9.45 18.92 8.55
C GLY A 34 9.47 20.40 8.12
N ALA A 35 8.99 20.72 6.92
CA ALA A 35 8.88 22.11 6.47
C ALA A 35 7.82 22.90 7.25
N LEU A 36 6.73 22.26 7.67
CA LEU A 36 5.68 22.91 8.48
C LEU A 36 6.17 23.29 9.88
N GLU A 37 7.05 22.49 10.49
CA GLU A 37 7.62 22.80 11.80
C GLU A 37 8.36 24.14 11.81
N GLU A 38 8.99 24.53 10.68
CA GLU A 38 9.67 25.83 10.55
C GLU A 38 8.70 27.03 10.64
N PHE A 39 7.41 26.84 10.34
CA PHE A 39 6.40 27.88 10.38
C PHE A 39 5.63 27.93 11.71
N ALA A 40 5.78 26.92 12.58
CA ALA A 40 5.04 26.84 13.84
C ALA A 40 5.35 28.04 14.77
N ASP A 41 6.61 28.50 14.79
CA ASP A 41 7.05 29.66 15.58
C ASP A 41 6.55 31.01 15.03
N ALA A 42 6.07 31.05 13.78
CA ALA A 42 5.60 32.29 13.14
C ALA A 42 4.22 32.75 13.66
N PHE A 43 3.48 31.87 14.36
CA PHE A 43 2.10 32.14 14.80
C PHE A 43 1.99 32.78 16.21
N GLY A 44 3.06 33.37 16.75
CA GLY A 44 3.10 33.88 18.13
C GLY A 44 2.78 35.37 18.36
N GLY A 45 1.95 35.69 19.37
CA GLY A 45 2.00 36.99 20.08
C GLY A 45 0.66 37.68 20.39
N ASP A 46 -0.40 37.40 19.64
CA ASP A 46 -1.73 38.01 19.81
C ASP A 46 -2.88 37.02 19.52
N THR A 47 -4.12 37.45 19.71
CA THR A 47 -5.33 36.62 19.49
C THR A 47 -5.43 36.09 18.05
N ILE A 48 -4.92 36.82 17.06
CA ILE A 48 -4.94 36.41 15.65
C ILE A 48 -3.90 35.31 15.41
N GLY A 49 -2.69 35.46 15.99
CA GLY A 49 -1.65 34.42 15.98
C GLY A 49 -2.14 33.10 16.61
N THR A 50 -2.84 33.16 17.74
CA THR A 50 -3.41 31.97 18.39
C THR A 50 -4.46 31.27 17.52
N LEU A 51 -5.37 32.02 16.87
CA LEU A 51 -6.36 31.43 15.96
C LEU A 51 -5.72 30.83 14.71
N ALA A 52 -4.69 31.49 14.17
CA ALA A 52 -3.93 31.01 13.03
C ALA A 52 -3.19 29.70 13.35
N GLY A 53 -2.58 29.60 14.55
CA GLY A 53 -1.95 28.36 15.01
C GLY A 53 -2.94 27.20 15.16
N LEU A 54 -4.16 27.47 15.65
CA LEU A 54 -5.21 26.46 15.80
C LEU A 54 -5.72 25.95 14.43
N ALA A 55 -5.90 26.84 13.46
CA ALA A 55 -6.26 26.48 12.09
C ALA A 55 -5.14 25.70 11.39
N HIS A 56 -3.89 26.13 11.56
CA HIS A 56 -2.71 25.44 11.06
C HIS A 56 -2.64 23.99 11.58
N GLN A 57 -2.81 23.81 12.89
CA GLN A 57 -2.82 22.49 13.51
C GLN A 57 -3.94 21.60 12.98
N ALA A 58 -5.18 22.10 12.94
CA ALA A 58 -6.32 21.33 12.43
C ALA A 58 -6.12 20.88 10.96
N CYS A 59 -5.55 21.74 10.11
CA CYS A 59 -5.22 21.38 8.74
C CYS A 59 -4.08 20.35 8.66
N THR A 60 -3.06 20.49 9.50
CA THR A 60 -1.90 19.57 9.54
C THR A 60 -2.32 18.19 10.02
N ASP A 61 -3.13 18.12 11.06
CA ASP A 61 -3.65 16.87 11.62
C ASP A 61 -4.51 16.12 10.58
N GLY A 62 -5.47 16.82 9.95
CA GLY A 62 -6.34 16.20 8.94
C GLY A 62 -5.59 15.75 7.68
N LEU A 63 -4.57 16.50 7.27
CA LEU A 63 -3.71 16.09 6.15
C LEU A 63 -2.87 14.87 6.52
N THR A 64 -2.25 14.86 7.70
CA THR A 64 -1.41 13.76 8.18
C THR A 64 -2.24 12.48 8.32
N GLU A 65 -3.44 12.55 8.88
CA GLU A 65 -4.36 11.42 9.00
C GLU A 65 -4.73 10.84 7.62
N CYS A 66 -5.04 11.70 6.65
CA CYS A 66 -5.40 11.26 5.30
C CYS A 66 -4.24 10.54 4.61
N PHE A 67 -3.03 11.08 4.67
CA PHE A 67 -1.87 10.44 4.04
C PHE A 67 -1.45 9.17 4.76
N THR A 68 -1.46 9.13 6.10
CA THR A 68 -1.16 7.92 6.86
C THR A 68 -2.12 6.79 6.52
N THR A 69 -3.43 7.08 6.46
CA THR A 69 -4.44 6.07 6.03
C THR A 69 -4.13 5.53 4.63
N ASN A 70 -3.83 6.42 3.67
CA ASN A 70 -3.53 5.98 2.31
C ASN A 70 -2.24 5.13 2.23
N ILE A 71 -1.22 5.46 3.04
CA ILE A 71 0.04 4.70 3.13
C ILE A 71 -0.22 3.29 3.66
N GLU A 72 -1.05 3.17 4.70
CA GLU A 72 -1.48 1.88 5.26
C GLU A 72 -2.25 1.05 4.22
N GLU A 73 -3.20 1.66 3.51
CA GLU A 73 -3.97 0.98 2.45
C GLU A 73 -3.08 0.48 1.30
N LEU A 74 -2.07 1.25 0.89
CA LEU A 74 -1.11 0.81 -0.14
C LEU A 74 -0.32 -0.43 0.31
N ALA A 75 0.06 -0.48 1.59
CA ALA A 75 0.75 -1.64 2.16
C ALA A 75 -0.17 -2.88 2.17
N ASP A 76 -1.43 -2.71 2.57
CA ASP A 76 -2.44 -3.77 2.56
C ASP A 76 -2.69 -4.30 1.13
N TYR A 77 -2.78 -3.42 0.14
CA TYR A 77 -2.92 -3.83 -1.26
C TYR A 77 -1.70 -4.59 -1.77
N ALA A 78 -0.49 -4.16 -1.43
CA ALA A 78 0.73 -4.88 -1.78
C ALA A 78 0.75 -6.30 -1.17
N GLN A 79 0.35 -6.43 0.10
CA GLN A 79 0.22 -7.73 0.75
C GLN A 79 -0.82 -8.62 0.05
N ASN A 80 -2.01 -8.09 -0.23
CA ASN A 80 -3.07 -8.85 -0.90
C ASN A 80 -2.64 -9.39 -2.26
N LEU A 81 -1.87 -8.62 -3.05
CA LEU A 81 -1.34 -9.07 -4.33
C LEU A 81 -0.36 -10.24 -4.17
N ARG A 82 0.50 -10.22 -3.15
CA ARG A 82 1.41 -11.33 -2.85
C ARG A 82 0.64 -12.59 -2.44
N GLU A 83 -0.36 -12.43 -1.58
CA GLU A 83 -1.23 -13.54 -1.18
C GLU A 83 -1.98 -14.13 -2.39
N MET A 84 -2.46 -13.30 -3.31
CA MET A 84 -3.08 -13.78 -4.55
C MET A 84 -2.11 -14.57 -5.41
N ALA A 85 -0.86 -14.11 -5.55
CA ALA A 85 0.17 -14.82 -6.30
C ALA A 85 0.43 -16.22 -5.71
N ASP A 86 0.57 -16.30 -4.38
CA ASP A 86 0.86 -17.55 -3.67
C ASP A 86 -0.31 -18.54 -3.74
N VAL A 87 -1.55 -18.04 -3.64
CA VAL A 87 -2.77 -18.85 -3.79
C VAL A 87 -2.87 -19.42 -5.20
N HIS A 88 -2.55 -18.63 -6.23
CA HIS A 88 -2.57 -19.10 -7.61
C HIS A 88 -1.53 -20.19 -7.87
N GLU A 89 -0.28 -19.97 -7.47
CA GLU A 89 0.78 -20.98 -7.66
C GLU A 89 0.49 -22.28 -6.92
N THR A 90 0.01 -22.19 -5.67
CA THR A 90 -0.34 -23.37 -4.88
C THR A 90 -1.51 -24.11 -5.51
N GLY A 91 -2.55 -23.40 -5.94
CA GLY A 91 -3.71 -23.98 -6.60
C GLY A 91 -3.35 -24.71 -7.89
N ASP A 92 -2.50 -24.11 -8.73
CA ASP A 92 -2.06 -24.71 -9.98
C ASP A 92 -1.18 -25.94 -9.74
N ALA A 93 -0.30 -25.90 -8.74
CA ALA A 93 0.53 -27.05 -8.35
C ALA A 93 -0.31 -28.22 -7.82
N ASP A 94 -1.31 -27.95 -6.98
CA ASP A 94 -2.23 -28.96 -6.45
C ASP A 94 -3.05 -29.61 -7.57
N ILE A 95 -3.56 -28.81 -8.51
CA ILE A 95 -4.29 -29.31 -9.68
C ILE A 95 -3.38 -30.20 -10.54
N ALA A 96 -2.15 -29.76 -10.83
CA ALA A 96 -1.18 -30.55 -11.59
C ALA A 96 -0.88 -31.90 -10.92
N ALA A 97 -0.66 -31.90 -9.59
CA ALA A 97 -0.42 -33.11 -8.82
C ALA A 97 -1.62 -34.08 -8.86
N MET A 98 -2.85 -33.57 -8.78
CA MET A 98 -4.06 -34.39 -8.91
C MET A 98 -4.16 -35.03 -10.30
N PHE A 99 -3.86 -34.29 -11.37
CA PHE A 99 -3.86 -34.82 -12.73
C PHE A 99 -2.78 -35.88 -12.95
N ASP A 100 -1.57 -35.68 -12.42
CA ASP A 100 -0.50 -36.67 -12.47
C ASP A 100 -0.89 -37.97 -11.74
N GLN A 101 -1.53 -37.85 -10.58
CA GLN A 101 -2.03 -39.01 -9.83
C GLN A 101 -3.08 -39.78 -10.66
N ILE A 102 -4.09 -39.10 -11.19
CA ILE A 102 -5.15 -39.74 -11.99
C ILE A 102 -4.56 -40.38 -13.25
N GLY A 103 -3.62 -39.71 -13.93
CA GLY A 103 -2.93 -40.24 -15.10
C GLY A 103 -2.13 -41.50 -14.79
N GLY A 104 -1.48 -41.55 -13.63
CA GLY A 104 -0.80 -42.74 -13.12
C GLY A 104 -1.74 -43.90 -12.82
N GLU A 105 -2.91 -43.62 -12.24
CA GLU A 105 -3.93 -44.63 -11.91
C GLU A 105 -4.62 -45.24 -13.15
N ILE A 106 -4.75 -44.48 -14.25
CA ILE A 106 -5.37 -44.94 -15.50
C ILE A 106 -4.36 -45.63 -16.44
N GLY A 107 -3.07 -45.31 -16.32
CA GLY A 107 -1.99 -45.84 -17.17
C GLY A 107 -1.49 -47.24 -16.79
N THR A 108 -2.01 -47.85 -15.72
CA THR A 108 -1.72 -49.23 -15.26
C THR A 108 -2.94 -50.11 -15.36
#